data_AF-A0A919HUH1-F1
#
_entry.id   AF-A0A919HUH1-F1
#
_cell.length_a   1.000
_cell.length_b   1.000
_cell.length_c   1.000
_cell.angle_alpha   90.00
_cell.angle_beta   90.00
_cell.angle_gamma   90.00
#
_symmetry.space_group_name_H-M   'P 1'
#
loop_
_entity.id
_entity.type
_entity.pdbx_description
1 polymer ?
#
loop_
_entity_poly.entity_id
_entity_poly.type
_entity_poly.pdbx_seq_one_letter_code
_entity_poly.pdbx_strand_id
1 'polypeptide(L)'
;MMTDAEGQRTFFHSPGANRLLDLPAFEPLDAPLKIFHLGYLLLLESLDRPDEVYGTRSARLLAQMRERGYEVSLDLVSRKGDPRYRPLVLPALKHLDYLTINELEASEFSGLEIRLPNGEPHVANIARAASALLDAGVRQRVVIHCPEGHGASPVPKPGAGYRHGGYRRRRLSAASARGRLLRRSAVWQSRTLAVNRQSAAGSRLRPRQPAGRQCDRRRQNAP
;
A
#
# COMPACT_ATOMS: atom_id res chain seq x y z
N MET A 1 -17.57 9.43 -17.06
CA MET A 1 -17.71 8.00 -16.72
C MET A 1 -19.14 7.63 -17.03
N MET A 2 -19.35 6.68 -17.94
CA MET A 2 -20.68 6.13 -18.20
C MET A 2 -20.78 4.79 -17.49
N THR A 3 -21.90 4.53 -16.83
CA THR A 3 -22.19 3.21 -16.26
C THR A 3 -23.41 2.66 -16.98
N ASP A 4 -23.33 1.45 -17.52
CA ASP A 4 -24.50 0.78 -18.09
C ASP A 4 -25.43 0.23 -16.99
N ALA A 5 -26.56 -0.36 -17.38
CA ALA A 5 -27.55 -0.89 -16.45
C ALA A 5 -26.99 -2.10 -15.65
N GLU A 6 -26.00 -2.78 -16.22
CA GLU A 6 -25.29 -3.92 -15.67
C GLU A 6 -24.13 -3.51 -14.73
N GLY A 7 -23.84 -2.22 -14.63
CA GLY A 7 -22.81 -1.67 -13.75
C GLY A 7 -21.41 -1.59 -14.38
N GLN A 8 -21.23 -1.90 -15.66
CA GLN A 8 -19.95 -1.72 -16.34
C GLN A 8 -19.66 -0.23 -16.52
N ARG A 9 -18.44 0.16 -16.16
CA ARG A 9 -17.99 1.55 -16.21
C ARG A 9 -17.08 1.76 -17.41
N THR A 10 -17.50 2.63 -18.32
CA THR A 10 -16.70 3.06 -19.46
C THR A 10 -16.02 4.39 -19.14
N PHE A 11 -14.69 4.41 -19.26
CA PHE A 11 -13.85 5.57 -19.10
C PHE A 11 -13.35 6.03 -20.47
N PHE A 12 -13.63 7.29 -20.80
CA PHE A 12 -13.01 7.97 -21.94
C PHE A 12 -11.85 8.80 -21.40
N HIS A 13 -10.68 8.65 -21.99
CA HIS A 13 -9.47 9.38 -21.60
C HIS A 13 -8.98 10.22 -22.77
N SER A 14 -8.95 11.54 -22.59
CA SER A 14 -8.24 12.47 -23.45
C SER A 14 -7.04 13.01 -22.66
N PRO A 15 -5.80 12.67 -23.05
CA PRO A 15 -4.62 12.95 -22.21
C PRO A 15 -4.40 14.44 -21.90
N GLY A 16 -4.74 15.36 -22.80
CA GLY A 16 -4.59 16.80 -22.59
C GLY A 16 -3.21 17.19 -22.05
N ALA A 17 -3.17 18.00 -20.99
CA ALA A 17 -1.93 18.41 -20.33
C ALA A 17 -1.25 17.27 -19.53
N ASN A 18 -1.96 16.20 -19.15
CA ASN A 18 -1.37 15.08 -18.40
C ASN A 18 -0.24 14.40 -19.19
N ARG A 19 -0.31 14.43 -20.53
CA ARG A 19 0.76 13.90 -21.39
C ARG A 19 2.06 14.68 -21.28
N LEU A 20 2.00 15.94 -20.85
CA LEU A 20 3.15 16.85 -20.72
C LEU A 20 3.71 16.89 -19.29
N LEU A 21 3.02 16.28 -18.32
CA LEU A 21 3.51 16.21 -16.95
C LEU A 21 4.82 15.42 -16.91
N ASP A 22 5.89 16.04 -16.42
CA ASP A 22 7.25 15.49 -16.43
C ASP A 22 8.10 16.11 -15.30
N LEU A 23 9.34 15.64 -15.13
CA LEU A 23 10.26 16.01 -14.04
C LEU A 23 10.33 17.52 -13.75
N PRO A 24 10.44 18.44 -14.73
CA PRO A 24 10.56 19.88 -14.44
C PRO A 24 9.36 20.48 -13.71
N ALA A 25 8.17 19.88 -13.84
CA ALA A 25 6.97 20.34 -13.12
C ALA A 25 7.10 20.20 -11.59
N PHE A 26 8.04 19.38 -11.11
CA PHE A 26 8.26 19.09 -9.69
C PHE A 26 9.55 19.71 -9.14
N GLU A 27 10.36 20.37 -9.97
CA GLU A 27 11.57 21.07 -9.53
C GLU A 27 11.27 22.20 -8.54
N PRO A 28 10.23 23.04 -8.73
CA PRO A 28 9.91 24.12 -7.80
C PRO A 28 9.29 23.66 -6.47
N LEU A 29 9.05 22.35 -6.30
CA LEU A 29 8.42 21.82 -5.10
C LEU A 29 9.39 21.85 -3.91
N ASP A 30 9.22 22.85 -3.06
CA ASP A 30 9.95 23.06 -1.80
C ASP A 30 8.97 23.32 -0.64
N ALA A 31 8.02 22.41 -0.47
CA ALA A 31 7.02 22.49 0.60
C ALA A 31 7.28 21.40 1.65
N PRO A 32 7.06 21.68 2.95
CA PRO A 32 7.18 20.70 4.04
C PRO A 32 5.98 19.74 4.06
N LEU A 33 5.73 19.07 2.94
CA LEU A 33 4.72 18.04 2.79
C LEU A 33 5.26 16.71 3.32
N LYS A 34 4.37 15.85 3.80
CA LYS A 34 4.75 14.54 4.30
C LYS A 34 4.78 13.47 3.20
N ILE A 35 3.80 13.50 2.31
CA ILE A 35 3.57 12.44 1.32
C ILE A 35 3.53 13.07 -0.08
N PHE A 36 4.32 12.52 -0.98
CA PHE A 36 4.18 12.75 -2.42
C PHE A 36 3.35 11.62 -3.02
N HIS A 37 2.29 11.95 -3.74
CA HIS A 37 1.42 10.95 -4.38
C HIS A 37 1.37 11.17 -5.89
N LEU A 38 1.77 10.15 -6.65
CA LEU A 38 1.60 10.09 -8.08
C LEU A 38 0.44 9.14 -8.40
N GLY A 39 -0.57 9.64 -9.08
CA GLY A 39 -1.68 8.81 -9.54
C GLY A 39 -1.65 8.58 -11.04
N TYR A 40 -2.38 7.56 -11.49
CA TYR A 40 -2.57 7.27 -12.92
C TYR A 40 -1.29 6.92 -13.70
N LEU A 41 -0.31 6.27 -13.05
CA LEU A 41 0.80 5.67 -13.81
C LEU A 41 0.23 4.77 -14.92
N LEU A 42 0.87 4.77 -16.11
CA LEU A 42 0.42 4.21 -17.40
C LEU A 42 -0.47 5.14 -18.25
N LEU A 43 -0.90 6.29 -17.70
CA LEU A 43 -1.60 7.36 -18.41
C LEU A 43 -0.79 8.66 -18.47
N LEU A 44 0.48 8.65 -18.07
CA LEU A 44 1.35 9.82 -17.96
C LEU A 44 2.46 9.74 -19.01
N GLU A 45 2.11 10.01 -20.27
CA GLU A 45 2.96 9.73 -21.44
C GLU A 45 4.41 10.18 -21.30
N SER A 46 4.68 11.40 -20.82
CA SER A 46 6.06 11.87 -20.64
C SER A 46 6.78 11.14 -19.50
N LEU A 47 6.12 10.87 -18.37
CA LEU A 47 6.71 10.13 -17.24
C LEU A 47 6.82 8.62 -17.50
N ASP A 48 6.04 8.07 -18.41
CA ASP A 48 6.10 6.66 -18.81
C ASP A 48 7.24 6.38 -19.81
N ARG A 49 7.96 7.41 -20.28
CA ARG A 49 9.11 7.21 -21.17
C ARG A 49 10.26 6.50 -20.45
N PRO A 50 11.09 5.75 -21.20
CA PRO A 50 12.29 5.13 -20.66
C PRO A 50 13.25 6.14 -20.01
N ASP A 51 13.97 5.67 -19.01
CA ASP A 51 15.08 6.37 -18.36
C ASP A 51 16.25 5.40 -18.20
N GLU A 52 17.46 5.82 -18.58
CA GLU A 52 18.64 4.93 -18.62
C GLU A 52 19.05 4.42 -17.23
N VAL A 53 18.83 5.20 -16.18
CA VAL A 53 19.30 4.88 -14.81
C VAL A 53 18.17 4.26 -14.00
N TYR A 54 16.97 4.80 -14.14
CA TYR A 54 15.82 4.41 -13.30
C TYR A 54 14.87 3.45 -14.01
N GLY A 55 15.08 3.14 -15.28
CA GLY A 55 14.17 2.34 -16.12
C GLY A 55 13.07 3.19 -16.74
N THR A 56 12.43 4.06 -15.96
CA THR A 56 11.42 5.03 -16.42
C THR A 56 11.61 6.39 -15.78
N ARG A 57 11.08 7.44 -16.43
CA ARG A 57 11.09 8.80 -15.89
C ARG A 57 10.23 8.92 -14.63
N SER A 58 9.13 8.18 -14.54
CA SER A 58 8.32 8.05 -13.33
C SER A 58 9.13 7.45 -12.17
N ALA A 59 9.92 6.40 -12.40
CA ALA A 59 10.79 5.84 -11.37
C ALA A 59 11.85 6.85 -10.90
N ARG A 60 12.43 7.65 -11.82
CA ARG A 60 13.32 8.76 -11.48
C ARG A 60 12.63 9.81 -10.61
N LEU A 61 11.42 10.23 -10.97
CA LEU A 61 10.63 11.19 -10.18
C LEU A 61 10.40 10.68 -8.75
N LEU A 62 9.94 9.44 -8.62
CA LEU A 62 9.66 8.82 -7.31
C LEU A 62 10.93 8.70 -6.46
N ALA A 63 12.07 8.39 -7.09
CA ALA A 63 13.36 8.37 -6.41
C ALA A 63 13.74 9.76 -5.86
N GLN A 64 13.64 10.80 -6.69
CA GLN A 64 13.95 12.18 -6.31
C GLN A 64 13.05 12.69 -5.18
N MET A 65 11.75 12.41 -5.24
CA MET A 65 10.82 12.81 -4.17
C MET A 65 11.18 12.15 -2.85
N ARG A 66 11.56 10.87 -2.88
CA ARG A 66 12.05 10.19 -1.68
C ARG A 66 13.35 10.77 -1.15
N GLU A 67 14.29 11.13 -2.02
CA GLU A 67 15.56 11.78 -1.64
C GLU A 67 15.35 13.15 -1.00
N ARG A 68 14.28 13.86 -1.39
CA ARG A 68 13.84 15.10 -0.74
C ARG A 68 13.12 14.87 0.60
N GLY A 69 12.95 13.64 1.03
CA GLY A 69 12.38 13.28 2.33
C GLY A 69 10.87 13.02 2.34
N TYR A 70 10.21 12.98 1.18
CA TYR A 70 8.80 12.61 1.09
C TYR A 70 8.60 11.10 1.27
N GLU A 71 7.52 10.70 1.95
CA GLU A 71 6.98 9.35 1.79
C GLU A 71 6.28 9.27 0.42
N VAL A 72 6.58 8.25 -0.37
CA VAL A 72 6.12 8.18 -1.76
C VAL A 72 4.97 7.19 -1.93
N SER A 73 3.85 7.66 -2.46
CA SER A 73 2.63 6.87 -2.71
C SER A 73 2.31 6.82 -4.20
N LEU A 74 1.94 5.65 -4.71
CA LEU A 74 1.54 5.46 -6.10
C LEU A 74 0.17 4.78 -6.20
N ASP A 75 -0.66 5.24 -7.12
CA ASP A 75 -1.68 4.42 -7.77
C ASP A 75 -1.39 4.32 -9.26
N LEU A 76 -1.84 3.22 -9.86
CA LEU A 76 -1.70 2.95 -11.27
C LEU A 76 -3.06 2.63 -11.87
N VAL A 77 -3.17 2.82 -13.18
CA VAL A 77 -4.37 2.45 -13.93
C VAL A 77 -3.95 1.66 -15.15
N SER A 78 -4.35 0.40 -15.21
CA SER A 78 -4.04 -0.45 -16.36
C SER A 78 -5.27 -1.02 -17.04
N ARG A 79 -5.09 -1.44 -18.29
CA ARG A 79 -6.00 -2.36 -18.96
C ARG A 79 -5.41 -3.77 -18.85
N LYS A 80 -6.26 -4.77 -18.67
CA LYS A 80 -5.85 -6.18 -18.69
C LYS A 80 -5.06 -6.47 -19.97
N GLY A 81 -3.89 -7.09 -19.83
CA GLY A 81 -3.00 -7.41 -20.96
C GLY A 81 -2.26 -6.22 -21.58
N ASP A 82 -2.19 -5.05 -20.95
CA ASP A 82 -1.35 -3.95 -21.45
C ASP A 82 0.14 -4.35 -21.35
N PRO A 83 0.88 -4.50 -22.47
CA PRO A 83 2.26 -4.97 -22.44
C PRO A 83 3.22 -4.00 -21.74
N ARG A 84 2.79 -2.75 -21.53
CA ARG A 84 3.56 -1.71 -20.84
C ARG A 84 3.48 -1.85 -19.32
N TYR A 85 2.54 -2.63 -18.78
CA TYR A 85 2.32 -2.76 -17.34
C TYR A 85 3.60 -3.14 -16.59
N ARG A 86 4.19 -4.30 -16.88
CA ARG A 86 5.38 -4.76 -16.14
C ARG A 86 6.60 -3.85 -16.35
N PRO A 87 6.96 -3.44 -17.59
CA PRO A 87 8.09 -2.55 -17.83
C PRO A 87 7.98 -1.19 -17.11
N LEU A 88 6.77 -0.66 -16.94
CA LEU A 88 6.57 0.64 -16.31
C LEU A 88 6.39 0.55 -14.78
N VAL A 89 5.77 -0.52 -14.28
CA VAL A 89 5.49 -0.68 -12.84
C VAL A 89 6.73 -1.17 -12.09
N LEU A 90 7.44 -2.17 -12.60
CA LEU A 90 8.57 -2.78 -11.87
C LEU A 90 9.66 -1.78 -11.46
N PRO A 91 10.12 -0.85 -12.32
CA PRO A 91 11.15 0.10 -11.92
C PRO A 91 10.70 1.08 -10.84
N ALA A 92 9.40 1.39 -10.76
CA ALA A 92 8.84 2.29 -9.77
C ALA A 92 8.79 1.68 -8.36
N LEU A 93 8.52 0.37 -8.22
CA LEU A 93 8.23 -0.28 -6.94
C LEU A 93 9.29 -0.05 -5.86
N LYS A 94 10.58 -0.10 -6.22
CA LYS A 94 11.72 0.12 -5.30
C LYS A 94 11.79 1.54 -4.74
N HIS A 95 11.00 2.47 -5.28
CA HIS A 95 10.92 3.86 -4.87
C HIS A 95 9.67 4.19 -4.04
N LEU A 96 8.77 3.22 -3.83
CA LEU A 96 7.50 3.43 -3.17
C LEU A 96 7.54 3.10 -1.68
N ASP A 97 6.86 3.91 -0.89
CA ASP A 97 6.43 3.57 0.47
C ASP A 97 5.06 2.90 0.46
N TYR A 98 4.14 3.47 -0.32
CA TYR A 98 2.75 3.02 -0.43
C TYR A 98 2.39 2.73 -1.88
N LEU A 99 1.70 1.62 -2.10
CA LEU A 99 1.14 1.26 -3.39
C LEU A 99 -0.35 0.95 -3.22
N THR A 100 -1.19 1.58 -4.03
CA THR A 100 -2.63 1.29 -4.12
C THR A 100 -2.94 0.79 -5.53
N ILE A 101 -3.51 -0.40 -5.64
CA ILE A 101 -3.89 -1.00 -6.93
C ILE A 101 -5.24 -1.70 -6.82
N ASN A 102 -5.90 -1.95 -7.95
CA ASN A 102 -7.06 -2.83 -7.98
C ASN A 102 -6.65 -4.31 -8.03
N GLU A 103 -7.63 -5.18 -7.87
CA GLU A 103 -7.41 -6.61 -7.84
C GLU A 103 -6.93 -7.14 -9.20
N LEU A 104 -7.44 -6.60 -10.32
CA LEU A 104 -7.06 -7.04 -11.67
C LEU A 104 -5.57 -6.76 -11.94
N GLU A 105 -5.09 -5.60 -11.51
CA GLU A 105 -3.68 -5.21 -11.56
C GLU A 105 -2.82 -6.11 -10.67
N ALA A 106 -3.31 -6.45 -9.47
CA ALA A 106 -2.61 -7.37 -8.59
C ALA A 106 -2.51 -8.78 -9.21
N SER A 107 -3.56 -9.22 -9.89
CA SER A 107 -3.60 -10.48 -10.63
C SER A 107 -2.58 -10.49 -11.77
N GLU A 108 -2.59 -9.45 -12.61
CA GLU A 108 -1.66 -9.27 -13.73
C GLU A 108 -0.21 -9.25 -13.24
N PHE A 109 0.07 -8.56 -12.14
CA PHE A 109 1.41 -8.50 -11.57
C PHE A 109 1.90 -9.86 -11.07
N SER A 110 1.05 -10.56 -10.32
CA SER A 110 1.41 -11.78 -9.59
C SER A 110 1.23 -13.07 -10.39
N GLY A 111 0.46 -13.05 -11.48
CA GLY A 111 0.03 -14.23 -12.22
C GLY A 111 -0.92 -15.13 -11.43
N LEU A 112 -1.51 -14.64 -10.32
CA LEU A 112 -2.42 -15.41 -9.48
C LEU A 112 -3.87 -15.11 -9.82
N GLU A 113 -4.71 -16.15 -9.77
CA GLU A 113 -6.15 -16.03 -9.77
C GLU A 113 -6.62 -15.40 -8.46
N ILE A 114 -6.97 -14.12 -8.52
CA ILE A 114 -7.42 -13.30 -7.39
C ILE A 114 -8.91 -13.48 -7.04
N ARG A 115 -9.65 -14.22 -7.87
CA ARG A 115 -11.08 -14.50 -7.74
C ARG A 115 -11.28 -16.01 -7.74
N LEU A 116 -12.21 -16.47 -6.90
CA LEU A 116 -12.68 -17.86 -6.93
C LEU A 116 -13.63 -18.05 -8.12
N PRO A 117 -13.92 -19.30 -8.54
CA PRO A 117 -14.86 -19.57 -9.64
C PRO A 117 -16.27 -19.00 -9.43
N ASN A 118 -16.66 -18.77 -8.18
CA ASN A 118 -17.94 -18.15 -7.81
C ASN A 118 -17.92 -16.60 -7.87
N GLY A 119 -16.80 -16.00 -8.27
CA GLY A 119 -16.60 -14.54 -8.36
C GLY A 119 -16.16 -13.87 -7.06
N GLU A 120 -16.08 -14.59 -5.94
CA GLU A 120 -15.65 -14.00 -4.66
C GLU A 120 -14.14 -13.73 -4.63
N PRO A 121 -13.67 -12.73 -3.86
CA PRO A 121 -12.24 -12.48 -3.68
C PRO A 121 -11.49 -13.68 -3.10
N HIS A 122 -10.45 -14.15 -3.78
CA HIS A 122 -9.57 -15.19 -3.28
C HIS A 122 -8.54 -14.59 -2.30
N VAL A 123 -8.95 -14.36 -1.06
CA VAL A 123 -8.18 -13.64 -0.03
C VAL A 123 -6.72 -14.12 0.11
N ALA A 124 -6.48 -15.44 0.07
CA ALA A 124 -5.12 -15.98 0.17
C ALA A 124 -4.23 -15.58 -1.02
N ASN A 125 -4.74 -15.61 -2.25
CA ASN A 125 -3.98 -15.18 -3.43
C ASN A 125 -3.80 -13.66 -3.47
N ILE A 126 -4.79 -12.88 -3.01
CA ILE A 126 -4.64 -11.43 -2.86
C ILE A 126 -3.53 -11.10 -1.87
N ALA A 127 -3.46 -11.81 -0.73
CA ALA A 127 -2.37 -11.65 0.24
C ALA A 127 -1.00 -12.05 -0.33
N ARG A 128 -0.93 -13.11 -1.14
CA ARG A 128 0.29 -13.52 -1.86
C ARG A 128 0.72 -12.49 -2.91
N ALA A 129 -0.22 -11.93 -3.66
CA ALA A 129 0.04 -10.87 -4.63
C ALA A 129 0.58 -9.60 -3.95
N ALA A 130 -0.02 -9.19 -2.83
CA ALA A 130 0.48 -8.08 -2.03
C ALA A 130 1.90 -8.36 -1.48
N SER A 131 2.17 -9.59 -1.06
CA SER A 131 3.51 -10.00 -0.61
C SER A 131 4.52 -9.92 -1.75
N ALA A 132 4.17 -10.39 -2.95
CA ALA A 132 5.04 -10.28 -4.12
C ALA A 132 5.37 -8.83 -4.50
N LEU A 133 4.43 -7.90 -4.33
CA LEU A 133 4.66 -6.46 -4.55
C LEU A 133 5.58 -5.84 -3.49
N LEU A 134 5.45 -6.26 -2.23
CA LEU A 134 6.38 -5.88 -1.16
C LEU A 134 7.79 -6.42 -1.42
N ASP A 135 7.90 -7.69 -1.84
CA ASP A 135 9.17 -8.34 -2.18
C ASP A 135 9.82 -7.68 -3.41
N ALA A 136 9.01 -7.19 -4.35
CA ALA A 136 9.47 -6.45 -5.52
C ALA A 136 9.94 -5.01 -5.22
N GLY A 137 9.74 -4.48 -4.01
CA GLY A 137 10.42 -3.26 -3.56
C GLY A 137 9.58 -2.28 -2.76
N VAL A 138 8.25 -2.44 -2.69
CA VAL A 138 7.39 -1.52 -1.92
C VAL A 138 7.76 -1.56 -0.44
N ARG A 139 8.10 -0.41 0.14
CA ARG A 139 8.78 -0.36 1.44
C ARG A 139 7.85 -0.60 2.62
N GLN A 140 6.65 -0.03 2.61
CA GLN A 140 5.80 -0.01 3.80
C GLN A 140 4.53 -0.82 3.62
N ARG A 141 3.71 -0.49 2.61
CA ARG A 141 2.36 -1.06 2.49
C ARG A 141 1.89 -1.16 1.04
N VAL A 142 1.22 -2.26 0.77
CA VAL A 142 0.43 -2.47 -0.45
C VAL A 142 -1.04 -2.56 -0.06
N VAL A 143 -1.88 -1.83 -0.78
CA VAL A 143 -3.34 -1.81 -0.64
C VAL A 143 -3.93 -2.35 -1.94
N ILE A 144 -4.62 -3.48 -1.86
CA ILE A 144 -5.36 -4.03 -2.99
C ILE A 144 -6.85 -3.79 -2.75
N HIS A 145 -7.44 -3.03 -3.66
CA HIS A 145 -8.87 -2.77 -3.66
C HIS A 145 -9.62 -3.90 -4.37
N CYS A 146 -10.76 -4.30 -3.81
CA CYS A 146 -11.79 -5.07 -4.49
C CYS A 146 -13.13 -4.32 -4.34
N PRO A 147 -14.04 -4.32 -5.34
CA PRO A 147 -15.36 -3.69 -5.28
C PRO A 147 -16.14 -3.95 -3.98
N GLU A 148 -16.03 -5.16 -3.43
CA GLU A 148 -16.67 -5.59 -2.17
C GLU A 148 -16.13 -4.86 -0.93
N GLY A 149 -14.99 -4.18 -1.07
CA GLY A 149 -14.36 -3.36 -0.04
C GLY A 149 -15.03 -2.01 0.20
N HIS A 150 -15.83 -1.52 -0.75
CA HIS A 150 -16.53 -0.22 -0.68
C HIS A 150 -18.04 -0.34 -0.50
N GLY A 151 -18.59 -1.56 -0.42
CA GLY A 151 -20.02 -1.80 -0.22
C GLY A 151 -20.41 -1.85 1.25
N ALA A 152 -21.28 -0.93 1.68
CA ALA A 152 -22.11 -1.16 2.86
C ALA A 152 -23.01 -2.37 2.57
N SER A 153 -22.77 -3.49 3.25
CA SER A 153 -23.67 -4.66 3.19
C SER A 153 -24.71 -4.57 4.32
N PRO A 154 -25.94 -5.09 4.15
CA PRO A 154 -26.92 -5.17 5.23
C PRO A 154 -26.32 -5.98 6.39
N VAL A 155 -26.62 -5.54 7.62
CA VAL A 155 -26.13 -6.07 8.89
C VAL A 155 -25.92 -7.61 8.86
N PRO A 156 -24.71 -8.12 9.18
CA PRO A 156 -24.48 -9.56 9.20
C PRO A 156 -25.27 -10.20 10.35
N LYS A 157 -25.89 -11.36 10.08
CA LYS A 157 -26.50 -12.19 11.12
C LYS A 157 -25.46 -12.52 12.21
N PRO A 158 -25.84 -12.50 13.51
CA PRO A 158 -24.89 -12.77 14.58
C PRO A 158 -24.37 -14.20 14.47
N GLY A 159 -23.05 -14.36 14.28
CA GLY A 159 -22.39 -15.68 14.30
C GLY A 159 -21.18 -15.86 13.38
N ALA A 160 -21.06 -15.09 12.30
CA ALA A 160 -19.91 -15.18 11.39
C ALA A 160 -18.74 -14.31 11.87
N GLY A 161 -18.03 -14.76 12.92
CA GLY A 161 -16.84 -14.10 13.42
C GLY A 161 -15.64 -14.30 12.49
N TYR A 162 -15.20 -13.24 11.81
CA TYR A 162 -13.88 -13.20 11.17
C TYR A 162 -12.88 -12.51 12.11
N ARG A 163 -11.76 -13.19 12.42
CA ARG A 163 -10.71 -12.64 13.29
C ARG A 163 -9.89 -11.59 12.54
N HIS A 164 -9.97 -10.35 13.00
CA HIS A 164 -8.99 -9.31 12.71
C HIS A 164 -7.73 -9.48 13.59
N GLY A 165 -6.55 -9.36 12.99
CA GLY A 165 -5.32 -9.09 13.73
C GLY A 165 -5.42 -7.72 14.38
N GLY A 166 -5.74 -7.68 15.67
CA GLY A 166 -6.01 -6.45 16.41
C GLY A 166 -4.81 -5.53 16.55
N TYR A 167 -4.99 -4.24 16.23
CA TYR A 167 -4.10 -3.17 16.67
C TYR A 167 -4.45 -2.75 18.10
N ARG A 168 -3.54 -2.96 19.06
CA ARG A 168 -3.62 -2.31 20.38
C ARG A 168 -3.21 -0.84 20.24
N ARG A 169 -4.14 0.09 20.41
CA ARG A 169 -3.83 1.50 20.71
C ARG A 169 -3.16 1.56 22.09
N ARG A 170 -1.89 1.97 22.17
CA ARG A 170 -1.37 2.60 23.40
C ARG A 170 -1.98 3.99 23.50
N ARG A 171 -2.76 4.25 24.56
CA ARG A 171 -3.17 5.60 24.94
C ARG A 171 -1.90 6.39 25.30
N LEU A 172 -1.63 7.46 24.60
CA LEU A 172 -0.86 8.58 25.12
C LEU A 172 -1.87 9.65 25.50
N SER A 173 -1.94 9.96 26.79
CA SER A 173 -2.64 11.13 27.30
C SER A 173 -1.83 12.37 26.93
N ALA A 174 -2.46 13.35 26.29
CA ALA A 174 -1.94 14.71 26.24
C ALA A 174 -3.06 15.70 26.54
N ALA A 175 -2.72 16.65 27.38
CA ALA A 175 -3.59 17.57 28.10
C ALA A 175 -4.20 18.66 27.22
N SER A 176 -5.25 19.27 27.78
CA SER A 176 -6.05 20.40 27.31
C SER A 176 -5.25 21.59 26.77
N ALA A 177 -5.62 22.06 25.56
CA ALA A 177 -5.74 23.50 25.27
C ALA A 177 -6.75 23.72 24.13
N ARG A 178 -7.59 24.75 24.31
CA ARG A 178 -8.84 25.02 23.59
C ARG A 178 -8.61 25.54 22.16
N GLY A 179 -9.46 25.13 21.21
CA GLY A 179 -9.63 25.86 19.95
C GLY A 179 -10.25 25.10 18.78
N ARG A 180 -11.59 25.22 18.66
CA ARG A 180 -12.40 25.10 17.41
C ARG A 180 -12.35 23.80 16.57
N LEU A 181 -13.43 23.03 16.77
CA LEU A 181 -14.30 22.39 15.76
C LEU A 181 -13.75 22.24 14.32
N LEU A 182 -13.27 21.04 14.01
CA LEU A 182 -13.41 20.46 12.66
C LEU A 182 -14.15 19.13 12.81
N ARG A 183 -15.31 19.07 12.16
CA ARG A 183 -16.18 17.89 12.12
C ARG A 183 -15.40 16.73 11.50
N ARG A 184 -15.56 15.58 12.15
CA ARG A 184 -15.01 14.27 11.82
C ARG A 184 -15.23 13.91 10.35
N SER A 185 -14.16 13.53 9.66
CA SER A 185 -14.24 12.84 8.37
C SER A 185 -13.77 11.39 8.51
N ALA A 186 -14.63 10.51 7.98
CA ALA A 186 -14.42 9.12 7.60
C ALA A 186 -14.10 8.10 8.70
N VAL A 187 -15.16 7.45 9.17
CA VAL A 187 -15.14 6.10 9.73
C VAL A 187 -14.65 5.15 8.63
N TRP A 188 -13.43 4.61 8.75
CA TRP A 188 -12.94 3.53 7.91
C TRP A 188 -13.46 2.19 8.46
N GLN A 189 -14.53 1.69 7.86
CA GLN A 189 -14.95 0.29 7.96
C GLN A 189 -15.41 -0.16 6.57
N SER A 190 -14.66 -1.06 5.94
CA SER A 190 -15.08 -2.11 4.97
C SER A 190 -13.86 -2.71 4.24
N ARG A 191 -14.06 -3.84 3.57
CA ARG A 191 -13.08 -4.91 3.25
C ARG A 191 -12.00 -4.55 2.21
N THR A 192 -11.02 -3.72 2.58
CA THR A 192 -9.79 -3.51 1.80
C THR A 192 -8.64 -4.34 2.39
N LEU A 193 -7.92 -5.13 1.57
CA LEU A 193 -6.73 -5.84 2.05
C LEU A 193 -5.51 -4.91 2.00
N ALA A 194 -5.09 -4.45 3.17
CA ALA A 194 -3.83 -3.74 3.35
C ALA A 194 -2.80 -4.69 3.96
N VAL A 195 -1.69 -4.93 3.26
CA VAL A 195 -0.58 -5.76 3.75
C VAL A 195 0.61 -4.85 4.06
N ASN A 196 1.08 -4.91 5.30
CA ASN A 196 2.27 -4.21 5.75
C ASN A 196 3.49 -5.14 5.66
N ARG A 197 4.65 -4.57 5.32
CA ARG A 197 5.92 -5.30 5.34
C ARG A 197 6.23 -5.91 6.72
N GLN A 198 5.87 -5.22 7.79
CA GLN A 198 6.02 -5.71 9.17
C GLN A 198 5.13 -6.92 9.50
N SER A 199 4.04 -7.13 8.77
CA SER A 199 3.13 -8.28 8.95
C SER A 199 3.52 -9.49 8.09
N ALA A 200 4.28 -9.28 7.00
CA ALA A 200 4.79 -10.34 6.13
C ALA A 200 6.05 -11.02 6.70
N ALA A 201 6.84 -10.30 7.51
CA ALA A 201 7.95 -10.85 8.26
C ALA A 201 7.43 -11.57 9.52
N GLY A 202 6.97 -12.80 9.35
CA GLY A 202 6.53 -13.67 10.45
C GLY A 202 7.54 -13.70 11.61
N SER A 203 6.99 -13.74 12.82
CA SER A 203 7.65 -13.87 14.12
C SER A 203 8.95 -14.68 14.11
N ARG A 204 10.10 -14.01 14.21
CA ARG A 204 11.29 -14.64 14.77
C ARG A 204 11.02 -14.86 16.26
N LEU A 205 10.58 -16.07 16.61
CA LEU A 205 10.64 -16.58 17.98
C LEU A 205 12.10 -16.41 18.46
N ARG A 206 12.33 -15.41 19.31
CA ARG A 206 13.57 -15.37 20.08
C ARG A 206 13.56 -16.59 21.00
N PRO A 207 14.59 -17.44 21.01
CA PRO A 207 14.69 -18.49 22.01
C PRO A 207 14.70 -17.83 23.39
N ARG A 208 13.79 -18.27 24.27
CA ARG A 208 13.78 -17.89 25.68
C ARG A 208 15.12 -18.34 26.27
N GLN A 209 15.95 -17.39 26.69
CA GLN A 209 17.06 -17.70 27.60
C GLN A 209 16.48 -18.26 28.90
N PRO A 210 16.98 -19.39 29.43
CA PRO A 210 16.56 -19.87 30.74
C PRO A 210 17.03 -18.88 31.81
N ALA A 211 16.12 -18.54 32.72
CA ALA A 211 16.37 -17.64 33.84
C ALA A 211 17.55 -18.15 34.68
N GLY A 212 18.61 -17.35 34.76
CA GLY A 212 19.71 -17.57 35.68
C GLY A 212 19.20 -17.61 37.11
N ARG A 213 19.44 -18.71 37.80
CA ARG A 213 19.35 -18.77 39.26
C ARG A 213 20.48 -17.94 39.82
N GLN A 214 20.16 -16.87 40.53
CA GLN A 214 21.13 -16.12 41.33
C GLN A 214 20.58 -16.00 42.74
N CYS A 215 21.07 -16.86 43.63
CA CYS A 215 21.40 -16.56 45.02
C CYS A 215 21.79 -17.86 45.73
N ASP A 216 23.06 -17.97 46.12
CA ASP A 216 23.35 -17.95 47.55
C ASP A 216 24.81 -17.56 47.77
N ARG A 217 25.02 -16.34 48.26
CA ARG A 217 26.28 -15.90 48.86
C ARG A 217 26.18 -16.21 50.36
N ARG A 218 26.82 -17.29 50.82
CA ARG A 218 27.22 -17.41 52.23
C ARG A 218 28.61 -18.02 52.36
N ARG A 219 29.52 -17.15 52.80
CA ARG A 219 30.60 -17.34 53.79
C ARG A 219 31.48 -18.61 53.65
N GLN A 220 32.78 -18.40 53.43
CA GLN A 220 33.85 -18.67 54.42
C GLN A 220 35.26 -18.44 53.81
N ASN A 221 35.89 -17.33 54.18
CA ASN A 221 37.34 -17.15 54.43
C ASN A 221 37.38 -16.76 55.94
N ALA A 222 38.23 -17.21 56.85
CA ALA A 222 39.58 -17.78 56.92
C ALA A 222 39.71 -18.39 58.36
N PRO A 223 40.85 -18.95 58.83
CA PRO A 223 42.18 -19.11 58.24
C PRO A 223 42.57 -20.53 57.85
#